data_AF-A0A413WG28-F1
#
_entry.id   AF-A0A413WG28-F1
#
_cell.length_a   1.000
_cell.length_b   1.000
_cell.length_c   1.000
_cell.angle_alpha   90.00
_cell.angle_beta   90.00
_cell.angle_gamma   90.00
#
_symmetry.space_group_name_H-M   'P 1'
#
loop_
_entity.id
_entity.type
_entity.pdbx_description
1 polymer ?
#
loop_
_entity_poly.entity_id
_entity_poly.type
_entity_poly.pdbx_seq_one_letter_code
_entity_poly.pdbx_strand_id
1 'polypeptide(L)'
;MEKRLFYIDSLSQEFEGYWTKRKWNGWEVPLFEIDEVKKVMDALRLSGINAYYDGTSDSFIVEDEDDISDKTIIQGTKQEVNGKELTLYEVGNGWTWELGTP
;
A
#
# COMPACT_ATOMS: atom_id res chain seq x y z
N MET A 1 -10.04 1.28 -13.60
CA MET A 1 -9.51 2.09 -12.48
C MET A 1 -8.53 3.11 -13.05
N GLU A 2 -8.44 4.31 -12.47
CA GLU A 2 -7.51 5.35 -12.91
C GLU A 2 -6.25 5.37 -12.04
N LYS A 3 -5.09 5.66 -12.63
CA LYS A 3 -3.83 5.84 -11.89
C LYS A 3 -3.75 7.25 -11.32
N ARG A 4 -3.24 7.38 -10.10
CA ARG A 4 -3.00 8.64 -9.36
C ARG A 4 -1.74 8.50 -8.52
N LEU A 5 -1.18 9.63 -8.12
CA LEU A 5 -0.11 9.67 -7.11
C LEU A 5 -0.74 9.70 -5.72
N PHE A 6 -0.12 8.97 -4.79
CA PHE A 6 -0.52 8.91 -3.39
C PHE A 6 0.70 9.12 -2.50
N TYR A 7 0.52 9.77 -1.36
CA TYR A 7 1.55 9.92 -0.34
C TYR A 7 0.97 9.75 1.07
N ILE A 8 1.86 9.54 2.03
CA ILE A 8 1.57 9.59 3.47
C ILE A 8 2.48 10.70 4.02
N ASP A 9 1.97 11.63 4.83
CA ASP A 9 2.74 12.77 5.35
C ASP A 9 4.08 12.40 6.01
N SER A 10 4.12 11.22 6.67
CA SER A 10 5.34 10.71 7.33
C SER A 10 6.37 10.14 6.36
N LEU A 11 6.02 9.94 5.08
CA LEU A 11 6.90 9.45 4.04
C LEU A 11 7.27 10.58 3.07
N SER A 12 8.56 10.73 2.76
CA SER A 12 9.06 11.81 1.90
C SER A 12 8.90 11.53 0.40
N GLN A 13 7.98 10.67 -0.02
CA GLN A 13 7.84 10.23 -1.40
C GLN A 13 6.39 9.93 -1.79
N GLU A 14 6.11 10.09 -3.08
CA GLU A 14 4.84 9.73 -3.70
C GLU A 14 4.94 8.37 -4.41
N PHE A 15 3.80 7.70 -4.53
CA PHE A 15 3.67 6.36 -5.12
C PHE A 15 2.56 6.35 -6.16
N GLU A 16 2.80 5.68 -7.28
CA GLU A 16 1.78 5.55 -8.32
C GLU A 16 0.84 4.39 -8.00
N GLY A 17 -0.42 4.69 -7.73
CA GLY A 17 -1.44 3.69 -7.39
C GLY A 17 -2.71 3.83 -8.21
N TYR A 18 -3.61 2.88 -8.06
CA TYR A 18 -4.95 2.93 -8.60
C TYR A 18 -5.92 3.54 -7.60
N TRP A 19 -6.62 4.59 -8.02
CA TRP A 19 -7.63 5.24 -7.21
C TRP A 19 -8.91 4.41 -7.17
N THR A 20 -9.24 3.92 -5.98
CA THR A 20 -10.43 3.08 -5.75
C THR A 20 -11.68 3.86 -5.41
N LYS A 21 -11.55 5.16 -5.12
CA LYS A 21 -12.62 6.03 -4.59
C LYS A 21 -13.18 5.56 -3.23
N ARG A 22 -12.62 4.50 -2.64
CA ARG A 22 -12.92 4.04 -1.29
C ARG A 22 -12.05 4.81 -0.31
N LYS A 23 -12.61 5.03 0.87
CA LYS A 23 -11.93 5.69 1.97
C LYS A 23 -11.99 4.85 3.23
N TRP A 24 -10.92 4.89 4.02
CA TRP A 24 -10.85 4.34 5.37
C TRP A 24 -10.60 5.50 6.34
N ASN A 25 -11.53 5.75 7.26
CA ASN A 25 -11.49 6.91 8.17
C ASN A 25 -11.27 8.28 7.48
N GLY A 26 -11.76 8.43 6.25
CA GLY A 26 -11.63 9.65 5.45
C GLY A 26 -10.44 9.68 4.48
N TRP A 27 -9.44 8.83 4.72
CA TRP A 27 -8.21 8.69 3.92
C TRP A 27 -8.40 7.75 2.74
N GLU A 28 -7.61 7.93 1.68
CA GLU A 28 -7.71 7.12 0.48
C GLU A 28 -7.29 5.66 0.72
N VAL A 29 -7.89 4.74 -0.03
CA VAL A 29 -7.51 3.31 -0.02
C VAL A 29 -6.97 2.92 -1.40
N PRO A 30 -5.72 3.29 -1.73
CA PRO A 30 -5.12 2.96 -3.01
C PRO A 30 -4.82 1.47 -3.16
N LEU A 31 -4.80 1.02 -4.41
CA LEU A 31 -4.29 -0.30 -4.80
C LEU A 31 -2.99 -0.12 -5.58
N PHE A 32 -1.97 -0.92 -5.28
CA PHE A 32 -0.66 -0.81 -5.92
C PHE A 32 -0.27 -2.09 -6.66
N GLU A 33 0.52 -1.95 -7.71
CA GLU A 33 1.23 -3.07 -8.34
C GLU A 33 2.41 -3.49 -7.45
N ILE A 34 2.89 -4.73 -7.59
CA ILE A 34 3.90 -5.31 -6.69
C ILE A 34 5.17 -4.45 -6.56
N ASP A 35 5.64 -3.85 -7.65
CA ASP A 35 6.86 -3.04 -7.63
C ASP A 35 6.68 -1.70 -6.90
N GLU A 36 5.47 -1.13 -6.93
CA GLU A 36 5.13 0.04 -6.13
C GLU A 36 4.99 -0.33 -4.65
N VAL A 37 4.39 -1.48 -4.34
CA VAL A 37 4.32 -1.98 -2.95
C VAL A 37 5.73 -2.14 -2.36
N LYS A 38 6.68 -2.71 -3.11
CA LYS A 38 8.07 -2.83 -2.65
C LYS A 38 8.66 -1.47 -2.29
N LYS A 39 8.42 -0.43 -3.10
CA LYS A 39 8.85 0.94 -2.78
C LYS A 39 8.20 1.45 -1.50
N VAL A 40 6.91 1.20 -1.29
CA VAL A 40 6.21 1.57 -0.05
C VAL A 40 6.87 0.88 1.14
N MET A 41 7.15 -0.42 1.04
CA MET A 41 7.80 -1.19 2.10
C MET A 41 9.24 -0.70 2.38
N ASP A 42 9.99 -0.32 1.35
CA ASP A 42 11.31 0.31 1.52
C ASP A 42 11.18 1.66 2.25
N ALA A 43 10.21 2.49 1.87
CA ALA A 43 9.98 3.80 2.50
C ALA A 43 9.58 3.68 3.98
N LEU A 44 8.67 2.75 4.30
CA LEU A 44 8.27 2.43 5.67
C LEU A 44 9.47 1.95 6.50
N ARG A 45 10.33 1.08 5.93
CA ARG A 45 11.57 0.64 6.59
C ARG A 45 12.53 1.79 6.86
N LEU A 46 12.70 2.71 5.92
CA LEU A 46 13.54 3.89 6.09
C LEU A 46 12.98 4.85 7.14
N SER A 47 11.66 4.85 7.38
CA SER A 47 11.02 5.62 8.45
C SER A 47 11.02 4.91 9.81
N GLY A 48 11.59 3.71 9.92
CA GLY A 48 11.71 2.95 11.17
C GLY A 48 10.73 1.78 11.33
N ILE A 49 9.73 1.68 10.46
CA ILE A 49 8.66 0.68 10.55
C ILE A 49 9.15 -0.66 10.00
N ASN A 50 8.94 -1.75 10.73
CA ASN A 50 9.35 -3.07 10.27
C ASN A 50 8.37 -3.61 9.20
N ALA A 51 8.73 -3.46 7.93
CA ALA A 51 7.93 -3.88 6.78
C ALA A 51 8.73 -4.79 5.83
N TYR A 52 8.22 -5.97 5.50
CA TYR A 52 8.93 -6.95 4.67
C TYR A 52 7.99 -7.81 3.83
N TYR A 53 8.56 -8.50 2.84
CA TYR A 53 7.86 -9.49 2.03
C TYR A 53 8.13 -10.90 2.57
N ASP A 54 7.09 -11.66 2.89
CA ASP A 54 7.18 -13.08 3.20
C ASP A 54 6.89 -13.92 1.95
N GLY A 55 7.95 -14.52 1.40
CA GLY A 55 7.86 -15.38 0.23
C GLY A 55 7.15 -16.71 0.49
N THR A 56 6.94 -17.11 1.74
CA THR A 56 6.22 -18.35 2.07
C THR A 56 4.71 -18.18 1.88
N SER A 57 4.19 -17.02 2.29
CA SER A 57 2.77 -16.68 2.20
C SER A 57 2.41 -15.76 1.03
N ASP A 58 3.38 -15.38 0.19
CA ASP A 58 3.22 -14.43 -0.92
C ASP A 58 2.49 -13.14 -0.48
N SER A 59 2.97 -12.58 0.63
CA SER A 59 2.32 -11.48 1.32
C SER A 59 3.34 -10.46 1.81
N PHE A 60 2.95 -9.19 1.85
CA PHE A 60 3.70 -8.16 2.54
C PHE A 60 3.21 -8.07 3.98
N ILE A 61 4.13 -7.94 4.92
CA ILE A 61 3.88 -7.88 6.35
C ILE A 61 4.44 -6.57 6.86
N VAL A 62 3.61 -5.82 7.57
CA VAL A 62 4.04 -4.66 8.36
C VAL A 62 3.73 -4.94 9.82
N GLU A 63 4.77 -4.94 10.64
CA GLU A 63 4.65 -5.19 12.08
C GLU A 63 4.47 -3.86 12.82
N ASP A 64 3.57 -3.87 13.80
CA ASP A 64 3.42 -2.74 14.71
C ASP A 64 4.66 -2.64 15.63
N GLU A 65 5.15 -1.42 15.84
CA GLU A 65 6.34 -1.18 16.66
C GLU A 65 6.08 -1.43 18.16
N ASP A 66 4.84 -1.21 18.61
CA ASP A 66 4.41 -1.37 20.00
C ASP A 66 3.94 -2.81 20.30
N ASP A 67 3.42 -3.53 19.31
CA ASP A 67 3.01 -4.94 19.44
C ASP A 67 3.32 -5.77 18.19
N ILE A 68 4.45 -6.48 18.20
CA ILE A 68 4.86 -7.38 17.11
C ILE A 68 3.87 -8.53 16.83
N SER A 69 2.91 -8.79 17.72
CA SER A 69 1.85 -9.77 17.48
C SER A 69 0.70 -9.20 16.64
N ASP A 70 0.58 -7.87 16.58
CA ASP A 70 -0.29 -7.17 15.65
C ASP A 70 0.46 -6.88 14.34
N LYS A 71 -0.06 -7.43 13.25
CA LYS A 71 0.58 -7.37 11.94
C LYS A 71 -0.46 -7.04 10.89
N THR A 72 -0.13 -6.06 10.07
CA THR A 72 -0.88 -5.81 8.84
C THR A 72 -0.35 -6.73 7.74
N ILE A 73 -1.20 -7.64 7.29
CA ILE A 73 -0.90 -8.57 6.19
C ILE A 73 -1.56 -8.06 4.92
N ILE A 74 -0.75 -7.81 3.89
CA ILE A 74 -1.19 -7.28 2.60
C ILE A 74 -0.98 -8.37 1.54
N GLN A 75 -2.10 -8.88 1.04
CA GLN A 75 -2.11 -9.93 0.01
C GLN A 75 -2.57 -9.37 -1.33
N GLY A 76 -2.00 -9.91 -2.41
CA GLY A 76 -2.40 -9.57 -3.76
C GLY A 76 -3.79 -10.10 -4.08
N THR A 77 -4.64 -9.24 -4.65
CA THR A 77 -5.96 -9.64 -5.17
C THR A 77 -6.03 -9.40 -6.66
N LYS A 78 -6.69 -10.30 -7.40
CA LYS A 78 -6.93 -10.12 -8.82
C LYS A 78 -7.99 -9.04 -9.02
N GLN A 79 -7.68 -8.05 -9.83
CA GLN A 79 -8.53 -6.92 -10.13
C GLN A 79 -8.58 -6.70 -11.64
N GLU A 80 -9.77 -6.37 -12.16
CA GLU A 80 -9.92 -6.01 -13.57
C GLU A 80 -9.67 -4.51 -13.75
N VAL A 81 -8.66 -4.17 -14.55
CA VAL A 81 -8.31 -2.78 -14.90
C VAL A 81 -8.28 -2.66 -16.42
N ASN A 82 -9.19 -1.86 -16.97
CA ASN A 82 -9.26 -1.57 -18.41
C ASN A 82 -9.33 -2.84 -19.28
N GLY A 83 -10.06 -3.86 -18.82
CA GLY A 83 -10.22 -5.15 -19.51
C GLY A 83 -9.03 -6.12 -19.36
N LYS A 84 -8.05 -5.81 -18.50
CA LYS A 84 -6.93 -6.71 -18.16
C LYS A 84 -7.00 -7.10 -16.69
N GLU A 85 -6.79 -8.38 -16.39
CA GLU A 85 -6.61 -8.86 -15.02
C GLU A 85 -5.19 -8.51 -14.54
N LEU A 86 -5.11 -7.80 -13.41
CA LEU A 86 -3.86 -7.44 -12.72
C LEU A 86 -3.94 -7.90 -11.27
N THR A 87 -2.81 -8.33 -10.70
CA THR A 87 -2.70 -8.55 -9.25
C THR A 87 -2.35 -7.22 -8.59
N LEU A 88 -3.25 -6.71 -7.75
CA LEU A 88 -3.08 -5.46 -7.02
C LEU A 88 -3.18 -5.68 -5.51
N TYR A 89 -2.45 -4.86 -4.77
CA TYR A 89 -2.31 -4.95 -3.32
C TYR A 89 -2.95 -3.75 -2.67
N GLU A 90 -3.85 -3.97 -1.72
CA GLU A 90 -4.51 -2.91 -0.96
C GLU A 90 -3.62 -2.48 0.19
N VAL A 91 -3.10 -1.26 0.13
CA VAL A 91 -2.18 -0.72 1.15
C VAL A 91 -2.85 0.42 1.93
N GLY A 92 -4.19 0.50 1.94
CA GLY A 92 -4.91 1.64 2.53
C GLY A 92 -5.50 1.45 3.94
N ASN A 93 -5.72 0.21 4.40
CA ASN A 93 -6.43 -0.07 5.65
C ASN A 93 -5.52 -0.01 6.89
N GLY A 94 -4.83 1.11 7.07
CA GLY A 94 -3.89 1.29 8.19
C GLY A 94 -3.03 2.55 8.07
N TRP A 95 -3.06 3.21 6.91
CA TRP A 95 -2.29 4.43 6.66
C TRP A 95 -3.18 5.54 6.13
N THR A 96 -2.81 6.77 6.45
CA THR A 96 -3.52 7.99 6.09
C THR A 96 -3.06 8.50 4.72
N TRP A 97 -3.48 7.80 3.66
CA TRP A 97 -3.11 8.19 2.30
C TRP A 97 -3.85 9.43 1.82
N GLU A 98 -3.10 10.35 1.22
CA GLU A 98 -3.60 11.51 0.50
C GLU A 98 -3.35 11.40 -1.00
N LEU A 99 -4.15 12.12 -1.79
CA LEU A 99 -3.90 12.28 -3.22
C LEU A 99 -2.76 13.27 -3.42
N GLY A 100 -1.73 12.84 -4.15
CA GLY A 100 -0.70 13.74 -4.67
C GLY A 100 -1.34 14.83 -5.53
N THR A 101 -0.77 16.04 -5.49
CA THR A 101 -1.22 17.12 -6.37
C THR A 101 -0.91 16.76 -7.83
N PRO A 102 -1.83 17.04 -8.77
CA PRO A 102 -1.61 16.80 -10.20
C PRO A 102 -0.52 17.68 -10.81
#